data_AF-A0AAP8KKF4-F1
#
_entry.id   AF-A0AAP8KKF4-F1
#
_cell.length_a   1.000
_cell.length_b   1.000
_cell.length_c   1.000
_cell.angle_alpha   90.00
_cell.angle_beta   90.00
_cell.angle_gamma   90.00
#
_symmetry.space_group_name_H-M   'P 1'
#
loop_
_entity.id
_entity.type
_entity.pdbx_description
1 polymer ?
#
loop_
_entity_poly.entity_id
_entity_poly.type
_entity_poly.pdbx_seq_one_letter_code
_entity_poly.pdbx_strand_id
1 'polypeptide(L)' 'LGLAISKEIVEAHNGRIWANSVEGQGTSIFITLPCEVIEDGDWDE' A
#
# COMPACT_ATOMS: atom_id res chain seq x y z
N LEU A 1 16.35 3.36 -5.55
CA LEU A 1 16.13 1.90 -5.63
C LEU A 1 14.86 1.47 -4.89
N GLY A 2 14.74 1.79 -3.59
CA GLY A 2 13.61 1.31 -2.75
C GLY A 2 12.22 1.53 -3.33
N LEU A 3 11.89 2.73 -3.85
CA LEU A 3 10.54 3.03 -4.33
C LEU A 3 10.13 2.23 -5.58
N ALA A 4 11.08 1.88 -6.46
CA ALA A 4 10.79 1.06 -7.64
C ALA A 4 10.43 -0.37 -7.22
N ILE A 5 11.20 -0.94 -6.29
CA ILE A 5 10.93 -2.27 -5.70
C ILE A 5 9.59 -2.26 -4.96
N SER A 6 9.34 -1.23 -4.14
CA SER A 6 8.05 -1.09 -3.45
C SER A 6 6.88 -1.00 -4.43
N LYS A 7 7.05 -0.31 -5.56
CA LYS A 7 6.03 -0.24 -6.60
C LYS A 7 5.75 -1.60 -7.24
N GLU A 8 6.79 -2.34 -7.62
CA GLU A 8 6.64 -3.70 -8.15
C GLU A 8 5.92 -4.62 -7.17
N ILE A 9 6.28 -4.57 -5.87
CA ILE A 9 5.62 -5.36 -4.82
C ILE A 9 4.14 -4.99 -4.71
N VAL A 10 3.81 -3.71 -4.63
CA VAL A 10 2.43 -3.25 -4.46
C VAL A 10 1.58 -3.60 -5.68
N GLU A 11 2.10 -3.41 -6.89
CA GLU A 11 1.40 -3.75 -8.13
C GLU A 11 1.20 -5.27 -8.27
N ALA A 12 2.17 -6.10 -7.84
CA ALA A 12 2.04 -7.55 -7.81
C ALA A 12 0.93 -8.05 -6.87
N HIS A 13 0.56 -7.26 -5.84
CA HIS A 13 -0.54 -7.54 -4.93
C HIS A 13 -1.86 -6.85 -5.33
N ASN A 14 -2.00 -6.44 -6.61
CA ASN A 14 -3.15 -5.70 -7.11
C ASN A 14 -3.44 -4.38 -6.36
N GLY A 15 -2.39 -3.82 -5.75
CA GLY A 15 -2.44 -2.56 -5.04
C GLY A 15 -2.11 -1.35 -5.90
N ARG A 16 -2.04 -0.20 -5.25
CA ARG A 16 -1.61 1.07 -5.85
C ARG A 16 -0.69 1.82 -4.90
N ILE A 17 0.34 2.46 -5.44
CA ILE A 17 1.25 3.34 -4.72
C ILE A 17 1.39 4.70 -5.42
N TRP A 18 1.43 5.78 -4.66
CA TRP A 18 1.73 7.13 -5.18
C TRP A 18 2.33 8.01 -4.08
N ALA A 19 2.80 9.20 -4.46
CA ALA A 19 3.42 10.14 -3.56
C ALA A 19 2.84 11.55 -3.74
N ASN A 20 2.64 12.25 -2.63
CA ASN A 20 2.46 13.69 -2.62
C ASN A 20 3.71 14.30 -1.97
N SER A 21 4.33 15.26 -2.63
CA SER A 21 5.52 15.94 -2.13
C SER A 21 5.40 17.43 -2.34
N VAL A 22 5.75 18.20 -1.32
CA VAL A 22 5.89 19.65 -1.39
C VAL A 22 7.29 19.99 -0.89
N GLU A 23 8.05 20.70 -1.72
CA GLU A 23 9.42 21.09 -1.39
C GLU A 23 9.46 21.86 -0.06
N GLY A 24 10.40 21.48 0.82
CA GLY A 24 10.52 22.05 2.16
C GLY A 24 9.46 21.61 3.18
N GLN A 25 8.42 20.86 2.78
CA GLN A 25 7.39 20.32 3.69
C GLN A 25 7.47 18.79 3.83
N GLY A 26 8.22 18.13 2.95
CA GLY A 26 8.44 16.70 2.96
C GLY A 26 7.58 15.94 1.96
N THR A 27 7.56 14.62 2.10
CA THR A 27 6.89 13.70 1.17
C THR A 27 6.02 12.71 1.94
N SER A 28 4.81 12.50 1.46
CA SER A 28 3.88 11.46 1.92
C SER A 28 3.73 10.40 0.84
N ILE A 29 3.97 9.15 1.19
CA ILE A 29 3.76 7.99 0.32
C ILE A 29 2.46 7.30 0.75
N PHE A 30 1.61 6.99 -0.22
CA PHE A 30 0.33 6.32 -0.01
C PHE A 30 0.35 4.96 -0.69
N ILE A 31 -0.20 3.96 -0.03
CA ILE A 31 -0.29 2.58 -0.50
C ILE A 31 -1.71 2.08 -0.23
N THR A 32 -2.31 1.40 -1.20
CA THR A 32 -3.58 0.68 -1.04
C THR A 32 -3.39 -0.77 -1.49
N LEU A 33 -3.93 -1.71 -0.71
CA LEU A 33 -3.99 -3.13 -1.06
C LEU A 33 -5.44 -3.60 -0.97
N PRO A 34 -5.88 -4.52 -1.83
CA PRO A 34 -7.13 -5.25 -1.60
C PRO A 34 -7.07 -5.98 -0.26
N CYS A 35 -8.19 -5.99 0.46
CA CYS A 35 -8.33 -6.68 1.74
C CYS A 35 -9.68 -7.37 1.75
N GLU A 36 -9.71 -8.63 2.18
CA GLU A 36 -10.95 -9.32 2.46
C GLU A 36 -11.49 -8.85 3.81
N VAL A 37 -12.78 -8.49 3.83
CA VAL A 37 -13.47 -8.20 5.08
C VAL A 37 -13.80 -9.56 5.70
N ILE A 38 -13.01 -9.94 6.70
CA ILE A 38 -13.32 -11.11 7.53
C ILE A 38 -14.29 -10.62 8.61
N GLU A 39 -15.48 -11.22 8.67
CA GLU A 39 -16.42 -10.95 9.76
C GLU A 39 -15.83 -11.49 11.08
N ASP A 40 -16.04 -10.79 12.20
CA ASP A 40 -15.56 -11.20 13.52
C ASP A 40 -16.19 -12.56 13.91
N GLY A 41 -15.48 -13.67 13.62
CA GLY A 41 -15.93 -15.03 13.90
C GLY A 41 -15.22 -16.13 13.10
N ASP A 42 -14.66 -15.83 11.94
CA ASP A 42 -14.04 -16.83 11.04
C ASP A 42 -12.59 -17.23 11.41
N TRP A 43 -12.11 -16.84 12.60
CA TRP A 43 -10.74 -17.10 13.06
C TRP A 43 -10.59 -18.39 13.88
N ASP A 44 -11.70 -19.11 14.13
CA ASP A 44 -11.76 -20.28 15.03
C ASP A 44 -12.01 -21.63 14.32
N GLU A 45 -11.78 -21.77 13.00
CA GLU A 45 -11.87 -23.07 12.28
C GLU A 45 -10.54 -23.58 11.72
#